data_AF-A0A8J3NZH1-F1
#
_entry.id   AF-A0A8J3NZH1-F1
#
_cell.length_a   1.000
_cell.length_b   1.000
_cell.length_c   1.000
_cell.angle_alpha   90.00
_cell.angle_beta   90.00
_cell.angle_gamma   90.00
#
_symmetry.space_group_name_H-M   'P 1'
#
loop_
_entity.id
_entity.type
_entity.pdbx_description
1 polymer ?
#
loop_
_entity_poly.entity_id
_entity_poly.type
_entity_poly.pdbx_seq_one_letter_code
_entity_poly.pdbx_strand_id
1 'polypeptide(L)'
;MRLGRKSRAAVVVVAFAALAGTALASPAAAAPPGNCDTRLNTGNPQSVDAWCSAGTGLVRAKAVCRTDTASQATTTVYGKWVAVNRDNSVSIAFCTSTYPLVKTKSYETA
;
A
#
# COMPACT_ATOMS: atom_id res chain seq x y z
N MET A 1 -58.70 19.38 28.65
CA MET A 1 -58.32 19.87 27.30
C MET A 1 -58.21 18.66 26.37
N ARG A 2 -58.68 18.81 25.12
CA ARG A 2 -58.89 17.73 24.13
C ARG A 2 -57.62 17.41 23.31
N LEU A 3 -57.73 16.31 22.54
CA LEU A 3 -56.90 15.75 21.43
C LEU A 3 -55.74 14.85 21.88
N GLY A 4 -55.51 13.64 21.35
CA GLY A 4 -56.14 12.91 20.24
C GLY A 4 -55.11 12.16 19.38
N ARG A 5 -55.34 10.84 19.21
CA ARG A 5 -55.16 10.03 17.98
C ARG A 5 -53.79 9.42 17.60
N LYS A 6 -53.94 8.17 17.10
CA LYS A 6 -53.14 7.35 16.15
C LYS A 6 -52.15 6.38 16.80
N SER A 7 -52.48 5.09 16.93
CA SER A 7 -52.65 4.04 15.90
C SER A 7 -51.33 3.51 15.32
N ARG A 8 -51.10 2.22 15.64
CA ARG A 8 -50.36 1.18 14.89
C ARG A 8 -48.84 1.31 14.82
N ALA A 9 -48.13 0.37 15.43
CA ALA A 9 -47.68 -0.85 14.75
C ALA A 9 -46.82 -1.69 15.72
N ALA A 10 -47.17 -2.97 15.81
CA ALA A 10 -46.37 -3.97 16.49
C ALA A 10 -45.06 -4.21 15.73
N VAL A 11 -43.95 -4.31 16.46
CA VAL A 11 -42.83 -5.14 16.03
C VAL A 11 -42.43 -5.97 17.25
N VAL A 12 -42.93 -7.20 17.27
CA VAL A 12 -42.49 -8.26 18.16
C VAL A 12 -41.08 -8.64 17.70
N VAL A 13 -40.06 -8.17 18.40
CA VAL A 13 -38.69 -8.68 18.21
C VAL A 13 -38.60 -9.99 18.95
N VAL A 14 -38.69 -11.09 18.20
CA VAL A 14 -38.48 -12.45 18.70
C VAL A 14 -37.01 -12.58 19.10
N ALA A 15 -36.74 -12.52 20.40
CA ALA A 15 -35.44 -12.87 20.96
C ALA A 15 -35.28 -14.39 20.96
N PHE A 16 -34.63 -14.92 19.92
CA PHE A 16 -34.18 -16.30 19.93
C PHE A 16 -32.94 -16.45 20.83
N ALA A 17 -32.99 -17.52 21.61
CA ALA A 17 -32.05 -17.89 22.64
C ALA A 17 -30.62 -18.17 22.12
N ALA A 18 -29.68 -17.85 23.01
CA ALA A 18 -28.36 -18.44 23.22
C ALA A 18 -27.86 -19.47 22.19
N LEU A 19 -26.74 -19.11 21.53
CA LEU A 19 -25.68 -20.05 21.19
C LEU A 19 -24.34 -19.37 21.45
N ALA A 20 -23.55 -20.04 22.28
CA ALA A 20 -22.18 -19.71 22.63
C ALA A 20 -21.26 -19.70 21.40
N GLY A 21 -20.15 -18.97 21.53
CA GLY A 21 -18.91 -19.36 20.87
C GLY A 21 -18.48 -18.48 19.71
N THR A 22 -17.32 -17.87 19.93
CA THR A 22 -16.44 -17.20 18.98
C THR A 22 -16.93 -15.83 18.52
N ALA A 23 -16.60 -14.82 19.32
CA ALA A 23 -16.22 -13.54 18.73
C ALA A 23 -15.18 -13.83 17.65
N LEU A 24 -15.59 -13.73 16.39
CA LEU A 24 -14.68 -13.59 15.27
C LEU A 24 -13.85 -12.36 15.61
N ALA A 25 -12.64 -12.56 16.14
CA ALA A 25 -11.68 -11.49 16.31
C ALA A 25 -11.63 -10.80 14.95
N SER A 26 -12.12 -9.56 14.88
CA SER A 26 -11.99 -8.75 13.67
C SER A 26 -10.54 -8.85 13.25
N PRO A 27 -10.21 -9.18 11.99
CA PRO A 27 -8.82 -9.21 11.57
C PRO A 27 -8.27 -7.82 11.93
N ALA A 28 -7.29 -7.80 12.83
CA ALA A 28 -6.63 -6.55 13.21
C ALA A 28 -6.25 -5.87 11.89
N ALA A 29 -6.80 -4.68 11.64
CA ALA A 29 -6.60 -3.99 10.39
C ALA A 29 -5.09 -3.91 10.16
N ALA A 30 -4.63 -4.52 9.06
CA ALA A 30 -3.24 -4.50 8.67
C ALA A 30 -2.79 -3.02 8.65
N ALA A 31 -1.88 -2.65 9.55
CA ALA A 31 -1.39 -1.29 9.61
C ALA A 31 -0.74 -0.95 8.26
N PRO A 32 -1.07 0.19 7.63
CA PRO A 32 -0.47 0.54 6.35
C PRO A 32 1.07 0.62 6.47
N PRO A 33 1.81 0.38 5.39
CA PRO A 33 3.26 0.54 5.40
C PRO A 33 3.67 1.93 5.89
N GLY A 34 4.63 1.97 6.80
CA GLY A 34 5.14 3.18 7.43
C GLY A 34 6.67 3.19 7.43
N ASN A 35 7.25 4.38 7.68
CA ASN A 35 8.69 4.60 7.67
C ASN A 35 9.35 4.07 6.38
N CYS A 36 8.76 4.46 5.25
CA CYS A 36 9.22 4.05 3.93
C CYS A 36 10.26 5.03 3.39
N ASP A 37 11.36 4.50 2.91
CA ASP A 37 12.48 5.26 2.37
C ASP A 37 12.84 4.81 0.97
N THR A 38 13.47 5.72 0.22
CA THR A 38 14.01 5.41 -1.11
C THR A 38 15.43 5.92 -1.30
N ARG A 39 16.27 5.05 -1.84
CA ARG A 39 17.67 5.34 -2.14
C ARG A 39 17.91 5.28 -3.65
N LEU A 40 18.67 6.25 -4.15
CA LEU A 40 19.21 6.20 -5.50
C LEU A 40 20.57 5.51 -5.46
N ASN A 41 20.78 4.54 -6.34
CA ASN A 41 22.09 4.00 -6.64
C ASN A 41 22.57 4.57 -7.98
N THR A 42 23.67 5.30 -7.94
CA THR A 42 24.23 6.02 -9.09
C THR A 42 25.08 5.12 -10.00
N GLY A 43 24.77 3.82 -10.07
CA GLY A 43 25.37 2.91 -11.04
C GLY A 43 25.01 3.26 -12.48
N ASN A 44 25.57 2.54 -13.46
CA ASN A 44 25.20 2.67 -14.86
C ASN A 44 24.75 1.29 -15.40
N PRO A 45 23.44 1.05 -15.58
CA PRO A 45 22.32 1.98 -15.38
C PRO A 45 22.01 2.24 -13.88
N GLN A 46 21.37 3.39 -13.60
CA GLN A 46 20.97 3.77 -12.23
C GLN A 46 19.84 2.87 -11.72
N SER A 47 19.69 2.76 -10.39
CA SER A 47 18.58 2.03 -9.78
C SER A 47 18.01 2.75 -8.57
N VAL A 48 16.76 2.44 -8.23
CA VAL A 48 16.09 2.94 -7.03
C VAL A 48 15.78 1.77 -6.12
N ASP A 49 16.18 1.89 -4.87
CA ASP A 49 15.82 0.98 -3.80
C ASP A 49 14.67 1.57 -2.99
N ALA A 50 13.76 0.72 -2.53
CA ALA A 50 12.69 1.08 -1.60
C ALA A 50 12.55 0.03 -0.51
N TRP A 51 12.35 0.49 0.72
CA TRP A 51 12.06 -0.36 1.88
C TRP A 51 11.15 0.40 2.84
N CYS A 52 10.45 -0.33 3.71
CA CYS A 52 9.65 0.23 4.80
C CYS A 52 9.98 -0.52 6.09
N SER A 53 10.15 0.22 7.19
CA SER A 53 10.53 -0.33 8.50
C SER A 53 9.41 -0.34 9.55
N ALA A 54 8.19 0.01 9.16
CA ALA A 54 7.01 -0.10 10.02
C ALA A 54 5.76 -0.50 9.21
N GLY A 55 4.74 -1.02 9.91
CA GLY A 55 3.47 -1.42 9.31
C GLY A 55 3.47 -2.85 8.77
N THR A 56 2.52 -3.12 7.87
CA THR A 56 2.29 -4.42 7.23
C THR A 56 1.90 -4.21 5.77
N GLY A 57 1.96 -5.26 4.96
CA GLY A 57 1.66 -5.19 3.53
C GLY A 57 2.90 -5.34 2.65
N LEU A 58 2.79 -4.85 1.42
CA LEU A 58 3.85 -4.95 0.41
C LEU A 58 4.33 -3.56 0.00
N VAL A 59 5.63 -3.44 -0.29
CA VAL A 59 6.23 -2.25 -0.89
C VAL A 59 7.01 -2.64 -2.14
N ARG A 60 7.01 -1.78 -3.17
CA ARG A 60 7.92 -1.90 -4.32
C ARG A 60 8.56 -0.56 -4.66
N ALA A 61 9.80 -0.59 -5.15
CA ALA A 61 10.44 0.57 -5.71
C ALA A 61 9.77 0.99 -7.03
N LYS A 62 9.66 2.29 -7.24
CA LYS A 62 9.17 2.89 -8.48
C LYS A 62 10.18 3.94 -8.94
N ALA A 63 10.78 3.72 -10.10
CA ALA A 63 11.69 4.68 -10.70
C ALA A 63 11.12 5.20 -12.01
N VAL A 64 11.14 6.52 -12.19
CA VAL A 64 10.98 7.13 -13.51
C VAL A 64 12.39 7.30 -14.07
N CYS A 65 12.72 6.52 -15.08
CA CYS A 65 14.00 6.56 -15.77
C CYS A 65 13.91 7.46 -17.00
N ARG A 66 15.04 8.02 -17.44
CA ARG A 66 15.16 8.91 -18.59
C ARG A 66 16.38 8.59 -19.43
N THR A 67 16.32 8.98 -20.70
CA THR A 67 17.49 9.01 -21.59
C THR A 67 18.48 10.11 -21.12
N ASP A 68 19.74 9.94 -21.47
CA ASP A 68 20.79 10.96 -21.33
C ASP A 68 20.79 12.00 -22.48
N THR A 69 19.90 11.83 -23.45
CA THR A 69 19.78 12.67 -24.65
C THR A 69 18.90 13.91 -24.45
N ALA A 70 18.99 14.85 -25.39
CA ALA A 70 18.18 16.08 -25.41
C ALA A 70 16.66 15.82 -25.43
N SER A 71 16.23 14.67 -25.98
CA SER A 71 14.81 14.28 -26.03
C SER A 71 14.21 14.01 -24.65
N GLN A 72 15.03 13.74 -23.62
CA GLN A 72 14.60 13.50 -22.23
C GLN A 72 13.42 12.52 -22.13
N ALA A 73 13.37 11.51 -23.01
CA ALA A 73 12.29 10.54 -23.02
C ALA A 73 12.32 9.76 -21.71
N THR A 74 11.14 9.45 -21.16
CA THR A 74 11.02 8.81 -19.84
C THR A 74 10.28 7.50 -19.91
N THR A 75 10.64 6.55 -19.05
CA THR A 75 9.91 5.31 -18.80
C THR A 75 9.76 5.07 -17.31
N THR A 76 8.72 4.34 -16.89
CA THR A 76 8.55 3.95 -15.49
C THR A 76 8.88 2.47 -15.33
N VAL A 77 9.77 2.17 -14.39
CA VAL A 77 10.16 0.81 -14.02
C VAL A 77 9.79 0.55 -12.56
N TYR A 78 9.46 -0.70 -12.29
CA TYR A 78 9.02 -1.15 -10.98
C TYR A 78 9.91 -2.29 -10.48
N GLY A 79 10.22 -2.25 -9.19
CA GLY A 79 10.84 -3.37 -8.51
C GLY A 79 9.82 -4.45 -8.17
N LYS A 80 10.33 -5.56 -7.62
CA LYS A 80 9.49 -6.63 -7.06
C LYS A 80 8.74 -6.14 -5.82
N TRP A 81 7.54 -6.64 -5.59
CA TRP A 81 6.87 -6.47 -4.30
C TRP A 81 7.65 -7.21 -3.21
N VAL A 82 7.95 -6.53 -2.11
CA VAL A 82 8.58 -7.10 -0.92
C VAL A 82 7.71 -6.84 0.30
N ALA A 83 7.70 -7.79 1.23
CA ALA A 83 6.97 -7.63 2.48
C ALA A 83 7.64 -6.59 3.37
N VAL A 84 6.83 -5.70 3.94
CA VAL A 84 7.24 -4.74 4.95
C VAL A 84 7.65 -5.47 6.23
N ASN A 85 8.59 -4.93 7.00
CA ASN A 85 9.05 -5.50 8.27
C ASN A 85 9.67 -6.91 8.20
N ARG A 86 10.12 -7.34 7.03
CA ARG A 86 11.02 -8.49 6.93
C ARG A 86 12.46 -8.00 6.91
N ASP A 87 13.29 -8.58 7.76
CA ASP A 87 14.72 -8.27 7.83
C ASP A 87 15.32 -8.21 6.42
N ASN A 88 15.88 -7.05 6.09
CA ASN A 88 16.58 -6.78 4.83
C ASN A 88 15.73 -6.89 3.53
N SER A 89 14.41 -6.76 3.62
CA SER A 89 13.53 -6.76 2.44
C SER A 89 13.58 -5.42 1.71
N VAL A 90 14.43 -5.34 0.69
CA VAL A 90 14.57 -4.18 -0.20
C VAL A 90 14.00 -4.52 -1.58
N SER A 91 13.12 -3.67 -2.08
CA SER A 91 12.70 -3.68 -3.48
C SER A 91 13.64 -2.83 -4.30
N ILE A 92 14.08 -3.33 -5.46
CA ILE A 92 15.03 -2.63 -6.34
C ILE A 92 14.40 -2.52 -7.72
N ALA A 93 14.35 -1.30 -8.27
CA ALA A 93 13.92 -1.00 -9.62
C ALA A 93 15.13 -0.51 -10.44
N PHE A 94 15.53 -1.30 -11.45
CA PHE A 94 16.67 -0.97 -12.31
C PHE A 94 16.21 -0.23 -13.55
N CYS A 95 16.87 0.90 -13.83
CA CYS A 95 16.79 1.51 -15.15
C CYS A 95 17.46 0.61 -16.19
N THR A 96 17.13 0.80 -17.47
CA THR A 96 17.72 0.05 -18.59
C THR A 96 18.80 0.88 -19.27
N SER A 97 19.64 0.26 -20.09
CA SER A 97 20.67 0.98 -20.87
C SER A 97 20.08 2.03 -21.82
N THR A 98 18.83 1.87 -22.26
CA THR A 98 18.13 2.87 -23.08
C THR A 98 17.70 4.09 -22.26
N TYR A 99 17.37 3.91 -20.99
CA TYR A 99 16.94 4.98 -20.08
C TYR A 99 17.82 4.97 -18.83
N PRO A 100 19.14 5.23 -18.91
CA PRO A 100 20.07 4.85 -17.86
C PRO A 100 19.99 5.71 -16.59
N LEU A 101 19.29 6.86 -16.64
CA LEU A 101 19.27 7.83 -15.56
C LEU A 101 17.93 7.85 -14.84
N VAL A 102 17.92 7.91 -13.51
CA VAL A 102 16.73 8.16 -12.70
C VAL A 102 16.39 9.64 -12.75
N LYS A 103 15.16 9.94 -13.15
CA LYS A 103 14.53 11.27 -13.07
C LYS A 103 13.77 11.45 -11.76
N THR A 104 13.04 10.42 -11.33
CA THR A 104 12.24 10.45 -10.09
C THR A 104 12.39 9.11 -9.37
N LYS A 105 12.63 9.18 -8.05
CA LYS A 105 12.59 8.03 -7.15
C LYS A 105 11.32 8.08 -6.30
N SER A 106 10.65 6.94 -6.17
CA SER A 106 9.45 6.79 -5.36
C SER A 106 9.25 5.32 -4.99
N TYR A 107 8.18 5.03 -4.27
CA TYR A 107 7.75 3.69 -3.90
C TYR A 107 6.24 3.57 -4.06
N GLU A 108 5.76 2.34 -4.11
CA GLU A 108 4.34 2.02 -4.13
C GLU A 108 4.07 0.97 -3.06
N THR A 109 2.90 1.05 -2.44
CA THR A 109 2.46 0.19 -1.35
C THR A 109 1.17 -0.52 -1.74
N ALA A 110 1.00 -1.77 -1.31
CA ALA A 110 -0.20 -2.57 -1.52
C ALA A 110 -0.61 -3.33 -0.25
#